data_AF-A0A947CFR5-F1
#
_entry.id   AF-A0A947CFR5-F1
#
_cell.length_a   1.000
_cell.length_b   1.000
_cell.length_c   1.000
_cell.angle_alpha   90.00
_cell.angle_beta   90.00
_cell.angle_gamma   90.00
#
_symmetry.space_group_name_H-M   'P 1'
#
loop_
_entity.id
_entity.type
_entity.pdbx_description
1 polymer ?
#
loop_
_entity_poly.entity_id
_entity_poly.type
_entity_poly.pdbx_seq_one_letter_code
_entity_poly.pdbx_strand_id
1 'polypeptide(L)'
;MQCPHDQQIMTEIVYEGVPIHSCDECGGEFVAAESMAHIVRTREERFPAELRDTLMHCRPSFTAPPRGAERELICPGCVTPMSVLNYAGDTGIMVDRCPSCGGLWL
;
A
#
# COMPACT_ATOMS: atom_id res chain seq x y z
N MET A 1 -7.08 14.73 0.83
CA MET A 1 -5.97 14.84 -0.15
C MET A 1 -6.39 14.17 -1.46
N GLN A 2 -5.75 14.48 -2.60
CA GLN A 2 -6.15 13.93 -3.91
C GLN A 2 -5.51 12.57 -4.17
N CYS A 3 -6.28 11.64 -4.75
CA CYS A 3 -5.81 10.34 -5.19
C CYS A 3 -4.82 10.51 -6.37
N PRO A 4 -3.62 9.93 -6.30
CA PRO A 4 -2.64 10.05 -7.37
C PRO A 4 -3.02 9.30 -8.66
N HIS A 5 -4.00 8.38 -8.60
CA HIS A 5 -4.45 7.59 -9.74
C HIS A 5 -5.60 8.24 -10.52
N ASP A 6 -6.66 8.67 -9.84
CA ASP A 6 -7.89 9.20 -10.45
C ASP A 6 -8.22 10.66 -10.07
N GLN A 7 -7.37 11.29 -9.26
CA GLN A 7 -7.50 12.69 -8.78
C GLN A 7 -8.71 12.98 -7.88
N GLN A 8 -9.47 11.95 -7.48
CA GLN A 8 -10.60 12.12 -6.56
C GLN A 8 -10.13 12.50 -5.15
N ILE A 9 -10.99 13.18 -4.39
CA ILE A 9 -10.69 13.48 -2.99
C ILE A 9 -10.81 12.18 -2.19
N MET A 10 -9.73 11.80 -1.52
CA MET A 10 -9.71 10.63 -0.65
C MET A 10 -10.30 10.93 0.72
N THR A 11 -10.98 9.93 1.26
CA THR A 11 -11.57 9.94 2.60
C THR A 11 -10.55 9.45 3.62
N GLU A 12 -10.45 10.13 4.76
CA GLU A 12 -9.65 9.65 5.89
C GLU A 12 -10.42 8.58 6.66
N ILE A 13 -9.80 7.42 6.88
CA ILE A 13 -10.34 6.31 7.66
C ILE A 13 -9.32 5.90 8.74
N VAL A 14 -9.78 5.22 9.79
CA VAL A 14 -8.93 4.76 10.89
C VAL A 14 -8.68 3.26 10.75
N TYR A 15 -7.40 2.87 10.72
CA TYR A 15 -6.97 1.47 10.70
C TYR A 15 -5.94 1.24 11.81
N GLU A 16 -6.13 0.24 12.67
CA GLU A 16 -5.29 -0.02 13.86
C GLU A 16 -4.97 1.25 14.68
N GLY A 17 -6.00 2.09 14.89
CA GLY A 17 -5.87 3.33 15.67
C GLY A 17 -5.10 4.47 15.00
N VAL A 18 -4.68 4.33 13.73
CA VAL A 18 -4.00 5.39 12.98
C VAL A 18 -4.80 5.83 11.75
N PRO A 19 -4.73 7.11 11.36
CA PRO A 19 -5.40 7.59 10.16
C PRO A 19 -4.64 7.14 8.90
N ILE A 20 -5.41 6.68 7.92
CA ILE A 20 -5.00 6.40 6.54
C ILE A 20 -5.99 7.06 5.57
N HIS A 21 -5.63 7.19 4.30
CA HIS A 21 -6.52 7.76 3.29
C HIS A 21 -6.93 6.71 2.27
N SER A 22 -8.22 6.57 2.02
CA SER A 22 -8.78 5.64 1.05
C SER A 22 -9.47 6.40 -0.09
N CYS A 23 -9.24 5.98 -1.33
CA CYS A 23 -10.01 6.45 -2.48
C CYS A 23 -11.19 5.52 -2.73
N ASP A 24 -12.41 6.05 -2.65
CA ASP A 24 -13.63 5.26 -2.82
C ASP A 24 -13.90 4.86 -4.29
N GLU A 25 -13.20 5.47 -5.26
CA GLU A 25 -13.37 5.20 -6.70
C GLU A 25 -12.41 4.09 -7.19
N CYS A 26 -11.09 4.26 -7.03
CA CYS A 26 -10.13 3.24 -7.46
C CYS A 26 -9.81 2.19 -6.38
N GLY A 27 -10.23 2.40 -5.13
CA GLY A 27 -9.94 1.52 -3.99
C GLY A 27 -8.49 1.59 -3.49
N GLY A 28 -7.71 2.58 -3.94
CA GLY A 28 -6.31 2.74 -3.55
C GLY A 28 -6.17 3.41 -2.20
N GLU A 29 -5.15 3.01 -1.45
CA GLU A 29 -4.93 3.48 -0.08
C GLU A 29 -3.56 4.16 0.08
N PHE A 30 -3.54 5.31 0.75
CA PHE A 30 -2.33 6.01 1.15
C PHE A 30 -2.10 5.93 2.65
N VAL A 31 -0.90 5.47 3.03
CA VAL A 31 -0.45 5.36 4.42
C VAL A 31 0.81 6.19 4.62
N ALA A 32 0.78 7.13 5.56
CA ALA A 32 1.96 7.92 5.92
C ALA A 32 3.03 7.03 6.59
N ALA A 33 4.30 7.44 6.51
CA ALA A 33 5.42 6.64 7.02
C ALA A 33 5.30 6.33 8.53
N GLU A 34 4.85 7.30 9.33
CA GLU A 34 4.64 7.12 10.76
C GLU A 34 3.48 6.17 11.08
N SER A 35 2.35 6.30 10.37
CA SER A 35 1.19 5.39 10.48
C SER A 35 1.59 3.96 10.12
N MET A 36 2.33 3.78 9.01
CA MET A 36 2.83 2.46 8.61
C MET A 36 3.75 1.86 9.67
N ALA A 37 4.67 2.65 10.23
CA ALA A 37 5.56 2.19 11.29
C ALA A 37 4.79 1.79 12.57
N HIS A 38 3.67 2.45 12.86
CA HIS A 38 2.77 2.05 13.94
C HIS A 38 2.10 0.71 13.63
N ILE A 39 1.40 0.60 12.50
CA ILE A 39 0.68 -0.60 12.06
C ILE A 39 1.60 -1.84 12.08
N VAL A 40 2.79 -1.73 11.47
CA VAL A 40 3.73 -2.88 11.38
C VAL A 40 4.26 -3.31 12.75
N ARG A 41 4.36 -2.38 13.71
CA ARG A 41 4.83 -2.65 15.07
C ARG A 41 3.72 -3.23 15.94
N THR A 42 2.51 -2.70 15.86
CA THR A 42 1.40 -3.10 16.72
C THR A 42 0.75 -4.38 16.21
N ARG A 43 0.39 -4.42 14.91
CA ARG A 43 -0.28 -5.55 14.24
C ARG A 43 -1.45 -6.09 15.06
N GLU A 44 -2.40 -5.21 15.35
CA GLU A 44 -3.61 -5.55 16.10
C GLU A 44 -4.51 -6.49 15.31
N GLU A 45 -4.71 -6.20 14.03
CA GLU A 45 -5.50 -7.01 13.13
C GLU A 45 -4.66 -8.18 12.59
N ARG A 46 -5.30 -9.35 12.53
CA ARG A 46 -4.69 -10.59 12.04
C ARG A 46 -5.60 -11.22 11.03
N PHE A 47 -5.02 -11.74 9.95
CA PHE A 47 -5.78 -12.59 9.04
C PHE A 47 -6.42 -13.75 9.80
N PRO A 48 -7.67 -14.13 9.47
CA PRO A 48 -8.31 -15.32 10.02
C PRO A 48 -7.43 -16.56 9.82
N ALA A 49 -7.54 -17.53 10.72
CA ALA A 49 -6.72 -18.74 10.66
C ALA A 49 -6.98 -19.52 9.37
N GLU A 50 -8.24 -19.56 8.93
CA GLU A 50 -8.69 -20.25 7.73
C GLU A 50 -8.06 -19.67 6.46
N LEU A 51 -7.91 -18.34 6.42
CA LEU A 51 -7.24 -17.66 5.31
C LEU A 51 -5.73 -17.95 5.32
N ARG A 52 -5.10 -17.95 6.50
CA ARG A 52 -3.67 -18.30 6.64
C ARG A 52 -3.41 -19.73 6.17
N ASP A 53 -4.26 -20.67 6.56
CA ASP A 53 -4.16 -22.09 6.16
C ASP A 53 -4.35 -22.24 4.65
N THR A 54 -5.28 -21.49 4.05
CA THR A 54 -5.48 -21.49 2.59
C THR A 54 -4.22 -20.96 1.88
N LEU A 55 -3.65 -19.86 2.36
CA LEU A 55 -2.47 -19.23 1.75
C LEU A 55 -1.19 -20.08 1.90
N MET A 56 -1.08 -20.92 2.94
CA MET A 56 0.05 -21.86 3.07
C MET A 56 0.16 -22.85 1.91
N HIS A 57 -0.95 -23.13 1.21
CA HIS A 57 -0.99 -24.04 0.07
C HIS A 57 -0.81 -23.32 -1.27
N CYS A 58 -0.78 -21.98 -1.28
CA CYS A 58 -0.52 -21.21 -2.47
C CYS A 58 0.97 -21.30 -2.84
N ARG A 59 1.25 -21.54 -4.12
CA ARG A 59 2.62 -21.41 -4.62
C ARG A 59 2.99 -19.93 -4.71
N PRO A 60 4.15 -19.52 -4.17
CA PRO A 60 4.65 -18.16 -4.36
C PRO A 60 4.85 -17.88 -5.85
N SER A 61 4.30 -16.76 -6.31
CA SER A 61 4.52 -16.25 -7.67
C SER A 61 5.61 -15.19 -7.61
N PHE A 62 6.83 -15.60 -7.95
CA PHE A 62 8.00 -14.70 -8.02
C PHE A 62 8.00 -13.81 -9.27
N THR A 63 7.06 -14.01 -10.18
CA THR A 63 6.88 -13.15 -11.35
C THR A 63 6.13 -11.88 -10.94
N ALA A 64 6.83 -10.75 -10.91
CA ALA A 64 6.21 -9.44 -10.85
C ALA A 64 5.31 -9.26 -12.09
N PRO A 65 4.01 -8.96 -11.93
CA PRO A 65 3.15 -8.69 -13.07
C PRO A 65 3.66 -7.42 -13.78
N PRO A 66 3.84 -7.43 -15.12
CA PRO A 66 4.43 -6.32 -15.86
C PRO A 66 3.65 -5.00 -15.67
N ARG A 67 2.33 -5.10 -15.47
CA ARG A 67 1.43 -3.93 -15.30
C ARG A 67 1.66 -3.14 -14.01
N GLY A 68 2.28 -3.72 -12.97
CA GLY A 68 2.50 -3.02 -11.70
C GLY A 68 3.78 -2.18 -11.68
N ALA A 69 4.76 -2.50 -12.53
CA ALA A 69 6.12 -1.93 -12.47
C ALA A 69 6.28 -0.58 -13.20
N GLU A 70 5.30 -0.18 -14.02
CA GLU A 70 5.43 0.96 -14.94
C GLU A 70 4.55 2.17 -14.55
N ARG A 71 3.88 2.14 -13.38
CA ARG A 71 3.02 3.26 -12.97
C ARG A 71 3.85 4.40 -12.38
N GLU A 72 3.56 5.62 -12.86
CA GLU A 72 4.15 6.86 -12.38
C GLU A 72 3.14 7.61 -11.52
N LEU A 73 3.23 7.44 -10.19
CA LEU A 73 2.36 8.13 -9.24
C LEU A 73 3.10 9.29 -8.57
N ILE A 74 2.37 10.39 -8.35
CA ILE A 74 2.86 11.53 -7.58
C ILE A 74 2.40 11.39 -6.14
N CYS A 75 3.33 11.45 -5.18
CA CYS A 75 2.99 11.26 -3.78
C CYS A 75 1.96 12.31 -3.32
N PRO A 76 0.77 11.90 -2.85
CA PRO A 76 -0.26 12.85 -2.45
C PRO A 76 0.08 13.60 -1.14
N GLY A 77 1.06 13.11 -0.36
CA GLY A 77 1.52 13.75 0.87
C GLY A 77 2.63 14.80 0.71
N CYS A 78 3.45 14.72 -0.35
CA CYS A 78 4.58 15.65 -0.53
C CYS A 78 4.94 15.95 -2.00
N VAL A 79 4.06 15.59 -2.94
CA VAL A 79 4.16 15.82 -4.40
C VAL A 79 5.42 15.26 -5.10
N THR A 80 6.21 14.43 -4.41
CA THR A 80 7.39 13.77 -4.99
C THR A 80 6.97 12.53 -5.80
N PRO A 81 7.51 12.28 -7.00
CA PRO A 81 7.30 11.04 -7.73
C PRO A 81 7.63 9.81 -6.88
N MET A 82 6.75 8.82 -6.91
CA MET A 82 6.89 7.59 -6.14
C MET A 82 7.67 6.54 -6.93
N SER A 83 8.31 5.62 -6.22
CA SER A 83 9.02 4.49 -6.81
C SER A 83 8.26 3.21 -6.53
N VAL A 84 7.96 2.45 -7.59
CA VAL A 84 7.38 1.11 -7.45
C VAL A 84 8.44 0.15 -6.90
N LEU A 85 8.08 -0.64 -5.90
CA LEU A 85 8.91 -1.69 -5.33
C LEU A 85 8.15 -3.01 -5.20
N ASN A 86 8.85 -4.13 -5.41
CA ASN A 86 8.33 -5.45 -5.07
C ASN A 86 8.48 -5.66 -3.56
N TYR A 87 7.37 -5.77 -2.84
CA TYR A 87 7.38 -5.99 -1.40
C TYR A 87 8.10 -7.29 -1.05
N ALA A 88 8.98 -7.24 -0.04
CA ALA A 88 9.91 -8.32 0.32
C ALA A 88 10.82 -8.83 -0.85
N GLY A 89 10.89 -8.11 -1.96
CA GLY A 89 11.81 -8.34 -3.08
C GLY A 89 11.40 -9.48 -4.02
N ASP A 90 10.58 -10.41 -3.56
CA ASP A 90 10.27 -11.65 -4.27
C ASP A 90 8.78 -12.03 -4.23
N THR A 91 7.91 -11.22 -3.61
CA THR A 91 6.49 -11.59 -3.44
C THR A 91 5.63 -11.39 -4.68
N GLY A 92 6.08 -10.55 -5.62
CA GLY A 92 5.30 -10.13 -6.78
C GLY A 92 4.24 -9.07 -6.44
N ILE A 93 4.18 -8.61 -5.17
CA ILE A 93 3.28 -7.55 -4.71
C ILE A 93 3.98 -6.22 -4.92
N MET A 94 3.49 -5.43 -5.88
CA MET A 94 4.05 -4.12 -6.19
C MET A 94 3.38 -3.05 -5.33
N VAL A 95 4.18 -2.30 -4.58
CA VAL A 95 3.73 -1.15 -3.77
C VAL A 95 4.51 0.08 -4.19
N ASP A 96 3.90 1.25 -4.05
CA ASP A 96 4.52 2.52 -4.41
C ASP A 96 5.02 3.20 -3.14
N ARG A 97 6.32 3.55 -3.09
CA ARG A 97 6.91 4.26 -1.95
C ARG A 97 7.43 5.62 -2.37
N CYS A 98 7.08 6.62 -1.57
CA CYS A 98 7.65 7.93 -1.71
C CYS A 98 9.09 7.95 -1.17
N PRO A 99 10.10 8.35 -1.96
CA PRO A 99 11.48 8.46 -1.49
C PRO A 99 11.71 9.66 -0.56
N SER A 100 10.81 10.66 -0.57
CA SER A 100 10.94 11.89 0.22
C SER A 100 10.32 11.73 1.62
N CYS A 101 9.02 11.46 1.72
CA CYS A 101 8.34 11.35 3.01
C CYS A 101 8.21 9.92 3.53
N GLY A 102 8.55 8.90 2.73
CA GLY A 102 8.42 7.49 3.10
C GLY A 102 6.98 6.93 3.09
N GLY A 103 5.99 7.73 2.69
CA GLY A 103 4.61 7.28 2.55
C GLY A 103 4.44 6.18 1.49
N LEU A 104 3.42 5.35 1.67
CA LEU A 104 3.12 4.20 0.82
C LEU A 104 1.76 4.37 0.14
N TRP A 105 1.68 3.90 -1.10
CA TRP A 105 0.45 3.74 -1.85
C TRP A 105 0.25 2.28 -2.22
N LEU A 106 -0.96 1.76 -1.97
CA LEU A 106 -1.36 0.37 -2.12
C LEU A 106 -2.44 0.23 -3.20
#